data_AF-B0DJ91-F1
#
_entry.id   AF-B0DJ91-F1
#
_cell.length_a   1.000
_cell.length_b   1.000
_cell.length_c   1.000
_cell.angle_alpha   90.00
_cell.angle_beta   90.00
_cell.angle_gamma   90.00
#
_symmetry.space_group_name_H-M   'P 1'
#
loop_
_entity.id
_entity.type
_entity.pdbx_description
1 polymer ?
#
loop_
_entity_poly.entity_id
_entity_poly.type
_entity_poly.pdbx_seq_one_letter_code
_entity_poly.pdbx_strand_id
1 'polypeptide(L)' 'MHLAHAGPCCLLPRLQELFFWPTMSKDAEAYATFCDVCQKIKVDHHAKIGAL' A
#
# COMPACT_ATOMS: atom_id res chain seq x y z
N MET A 1 4.63 -12.56 -8.56
CA MET A 1 4.11 -11.22 -8.21
C MET A 1 2.88 -11.38 -7.31
N HIS A 2 3.08 -11.46 -6.00
CA HIS A 2 1.95 -11.67 -5.07
C HIS A 2 1.01 -10.46 -5.11
N LEU A 3 -0.29 -10.73 -5.27
CA LEU A 3 -1.40 -9.76 -5.37
C LEU A 3 -1.37 -8.69 -4.26
N ALA A 4 -0.75 -9.02 -3.12
CA ALA A 4 -0.59 -8.16 -1.96
C ALA A 4 0.32 -6.94 -2.17
N HIS A 5 1.14 -6.90 -3.23
CA HIS A 5 2.12 -5.81 -3.46
C HIS A 5 1.75 -4.89 -4.63
N ALA A 6 0.54 -5.02 -5.20
CA ALA A 6 0.05 -4.12 -6.24
C ALA A 6 -0.36 -2.72 -5.71
N GLY A 7 -0.09 -2.43 -4.44
CA GLY A 7 -0.47 -1.20 -3.76
C GLY A 7 -1.92 -1.22 -3.24
N PRO A 8 -2.27 -0.28 -2.34
CA PRO A 8 -3.57 -0.27 -1.66
C PRO A 8 -4.76 -0.13 -2.62
N CYS A 9 -4.59 0.61 -3.74
CA CYS A 9 -5.66 0.80 -4.73
C CYS A 9 -6.10 -0.49 -5.43
N CYS A 10 -5.19 -1.46 -5.62
CA CYS A 10 -5.52 -2.75 -6.23
C CYS A 10 -5.85 -3.82 -5.19
N LEU A 11 -5.30 -3.70 -3.97
CA LEU A 11 -5.55 -4.62 -2.86
C LEU A 11 -6.98 -4.50 -2.33
N LEU A 12 -7.48 -3.26 -2.16
CA LEU A 12 -8.79 -2.98 -1.58
C LEU A 12 -9.97 -3.61 -2.34
N PRO A 13 -10.14 -3.39 -3.66
CA PRO A 13 -11.28 -3.96 -4.38
C PRO A 13 -11.29 -5.50 -4.36
N ARG A 14 -10.11 -6.14 -4.35
CA ARG A 14 -10.01 -7.61 -4.26
C ARG A 14 -10.31 -8.15 -2.87
N LEU A 15 -9.96 -7.42 -1.82
CA LEU A 15 -10.36 -7.78 -0.46
C LEU A 15 -11.87 -7.63 -0.27
N GLN A 16 -12.48 -6.58 -0.83
CA GLN A 16 -13.93 -6.35 -0.75
C GLN A 16 -14.77 -7.43 -1.40
N GLU A 17 -14.26 -8.10 -2.42
CA GLU A 17 -14.94 -9.24 -3.06
C GLU A 17 -15.08 -10.45 -2.14
N LEU A 18 -14.18 -10.59 -1.15
CA LEU A 18 -14.10 -11.77 -0.28
C LEU A 18 -14.49 -11.46 1.17
N PHE A 19 -14.25 -10.23 1.64
CA PHE A 19 -14.40 -9.83 3.02
C PHE A 19 -14.84 -8.38 3.13
N PHE A 20 -15.67 -8.07 4.12
CA PHE A 20 -16.12 -6.70 4.38
C PHE A 20 -15.96 -6.36 5.87
N TRP A 21 -15.25 -5.26 6.15
CA TRP A 21 -15.22 -4.64 7.47
C TRP A 21 -15.03 -3.12 7.34
N PRO A 22 -15.57 -2.32 8.29
CA PRO A 22 -15.69 -0.87 8.14
C PRO A 22 -14.35 -0.11 8.08
N THR A 23 -13.27 -0.67 8.63
CA THR A 23 -11.93 -0.06 8.64
C THR A 23 -11.00 -0.57 7.54
N MET A 24 -11.49 -1.33 6.57
CA MET A 24 -10.66 -2.04 5.60
C MET A 24 -9.77 -1.11 4.76
N SER A 25 -10.22 0.10 4.40
CA SER A 25 -9.36 1.11 3.76
C SER A 25 -8.18 1.52 4.63
N LYS A 26 -8.40 1.72 5.93
CA LYS A 26 -7.34 2.05 6.90
C LYS A 26 -6.38 0.89 7.10
N ASP A 27 -6.90 -0.33 7.18
CA ASP A 27 -6.08 -1.54 7.28
C ASP A 27 -5.20 -1.76 6.03
N ALA A 28 -5.71 -1.51 4.83
CA ALA A 28 -4.91 -1.64 3.60
C ALA A 28 -3.82 -0.56 3.51
N GLU A 29 -4.10 0.67 3.94
CA GLU A 29 -3.09 1.73 4.07
C GLU A 29 -2.02 1.37 5.10
N ALA A 30 -2.43 0.87 6.27
CA ALA A 30 -1.51 0.41 7.30
C ALA A 30 -0.65 -0.74 6.78
N TYR A 31 -1.26 -1.74 6.13
CA TYR A 31 -0.56 -2.86 5.50
C TYR A 31 0.45 -2.39 4.44
N ALA A 32 0.08 -1.44 3.59
CA ALA A 32 1.00 -0.86 2.60
C ALA A 32 2.15 -0.07 3.25
N THR A 33 1.93 0.51 4.43
CA THR A 33 2.95 1.21 5.23
C THR A 33 3.93 0.25 5.91
N PHE A 34 3.43 -0.85 6.47
CA PHE A 34 4.26 -1.85 7.16
C PHE A 34 4.95 -2.84 6.21
N CYS A 35 4.49 -2.97 4.98
CA CYS A 35 5.05 -3.92 4.03
C CYS A 35 6.36 -3.42 3.42
N ASP A 36 7.49 -4.05 3.78
CA ASP A 36 8.84 -3.76 3.25
C ASP A 36 8.90 -3.76 1.72
N VAL A 37 8.19 -4.68 1.06
CA VAL A 37 8.12 -4.75 -0.41
C VAL A 37 7.39 -3.55 -0.99
N CYS A 38 6.27 -3.13 -0.41
CA CYS A 38 5.52 -1.95 -0.86
C CYS A 38 6.33 -0.66 -0.65
N GLN A 39 7.07 -0.58 0.46
CA GLN A 39 7.96 0.55 0.76
C GLN A 39 9.15 0.61 -0.20
N LYS A 40 9.75 -0.53 -0.56
CA LYS A 40 10.86 -0.58 -1.54
C LYS A 40 10.43 -0.25 -2.96
N ILE A 41 9.20 -0.60 -3.35
CA ILE A 41 8.68 -0.33 -4.70
C ILE A 41 8.18 1.11 -4.85
N LYS A 42 7.69 1.73 -3.75
CA LYS A 42 7.47 3.18 -3.71
C LYS A 42 8.84 3.87 -3.80
N VAL A 43 9.28 4.14 -5.03
CA VAL A 43 10.31 5.14 -5.28
C VAL A 43 9.86 6.43 -4.58
N ASP A 44 10.67 6.88 -3.64
CA ASP A 44 10.48 8.16 -2.97
C ASP A 44 10.60 9.26 -4.04
N HIS A 45 9.46 9.72 -4.55
CA HIS A 45 9.37 10.90 -5.41
C HIS A 45 9.42 12.20 -4.59
N HIS A 46 9.58 12.11 -3.27
CA HIS A 46 9.95 13.27 -2.47
C HIS A 46 11.39 13.62 -2.86
N ALA A 47 11.53 14.58 -3.75
CA ALA A 47 12.79 15.28 -3.93
C ALA A 47 13.29 15.63 -2.52
N LYS A 48 14.41 15.05 -2.10
CA LYS A 48 15.06 15.41 -0.85
C LYS A 48 15.21 16.93 -0.86
N ILE A 49 14.39 17.62 -0.06
CA ILE A 49 14.54 19.05 0.17
C ILE A 49 15.84 19.17 0.97
N GLY A 50 16.96 19.42 0.27
CA GLY A 50 18.29 19.50 0.89
C GLY A 50 19.42 18.77 0.17
N ALA A 51 19.34 18.50 -1.13
CA ALA A 51 20.56 18.30 -1.93
C ALA A 51 21.17 19.69 -2.22
N LEU A 52 21.87 20.24 -1.23
CA LEU A 52 22.74 21.40 -1.39
C LEU A 52 24.08 20.96 -2.01
#